data_AF-A0A534YC77-F1
#
_entry.id   AF-A0A534YC77-F1
#
_cell.length_a   1.000
_cell.length_b   1.000
_cell.length_c   1.000
_cell.angle_alpha   90.00
_cell.angle_beta   90.00
_cell.angle_gamma   90.00
#
_symmetry.space_group_name_H-M   'P 1'
#
loop_
_entity.id
_entity.type
_entity.pdbx_description
1 polymer ?
#
loop_
_entity_poly.entity_id
_entity_poly.type
_entity_poly.pdbx_seq_one_letter_code
_entity_poly.pdbx_strand_id
1 'polypeptide(L)'
;MQKVLDSTVPAGTYDKIKFQIHRLQAADNVAGAADLVAKNASILVDGTFNGTAFQFATSLEAEQELEGKFVIDSTSQNITLNFDPSQWFVSGTTVLDPSDAANKLAIEANIKSSLAAFQDDDESGHENHHGDDDGADDDAGDDHGGGGGGGHH
;
A
#
# COMPACT_ATOMS: atom_id res chain seq x y z
N MET A 1 -7.12 -7.04 11.40
CA MET A 1 -6.28 -7.25 10.20
C MET A 1 -6.00 -8.74 10.06
N GLN A 2 -6.03 -9.29 8.85
CA GLN A 2 -5.72 -10.70 8.61
C GLN A 2 -4.32 -10.81 8.02
N LYS A 3 -3.40 -11.53 8.70
CA LYS A 3 -2.06 -11.80 8.19
C LYS A 3 -2.16 -12.76 6.99
N VAL A 4 -1.71 -12.32 5.81
CA VAL A 4 -1.92 -13.06 4.55
C VAL A 4 -0.63 -13.72 4.02
N LEU A 5 0.54 -13.24 4.43
CA LEU A 5 1.84 -13.85 4.12
C LEU A 5 2.76 -13.91 5.35
N ASP A 6 3.53 -14.99 5.43
CA ASP A 6 4.65 -15.15 6.36
C ASP A 6 5.83 -15.73 5.56
N SER A 7 7.01 -15.11 5.70
CA SER A 7 8.23 -15.58 5.03
C SER A 7 9.42 -15.39 5.97
N THR A 8 10.26 -16.42 6.09
CA THR A 8 11.47 -16.35 6.90
C THR A 8 12.60 -15.72 6.08
N VAL A 9 12.99 -14.51 6.46
CA VAL A 9 14.15 -13.81 5.88
C VAL A 9 15.35 -13.95 6.85
N PRO A 10 16.57 -14.24 6.38
CA PRO A 10 17.74 -14.29 7.25
C PRO A 10 17.96 -12.98 8.00
N ALA A 11 18.57 -13.06 9.19
CA ALA A 11 18.98 -11.87 9.92
C ALA A 11 20.06 -11.11 9.13
N GLY A 12 19.97 -9.79 9.10
CA GLY A 12 20.86 -8.95 8.30
C GLY A 12 20.41 -7.50 8.19
N THR A 13 21.23 -6.71 7.50
CA THR A 13 20.88 -5.34 7.09
C THR A 13 20.61 -5.35 5.59
N TYR A 14 19.45 -4.83 5.21
CA TYR A 14 19.00 -4.71 3.83
C TYR A 14 18.82 -3.23 3.48
N ASP A 15 19.17 -2.85 2.26
CA ASP A 15 18.97 -1.51 1.72
C ASP A 15 17.63 -1.36 0.98
N LYS A 16 16.95 -2.49 0.71
CA LYS A 16 15.72 -2.52 -0.08
C LYS A 16 14.87 -3.75 0.20
N ILE A 17 13.56 -3.55 0.16
CA ILE A 17 12.55 -4.61 0.07
C ILE A 17 11.82 -4.44 -1.26
N LYS A 18 11.64 -5.55 -1.98
CA LYS A 18 10.91 -5.58 -3.26
C LYS A 18 9.84 -6.65 -3.23
N PHE A 19 8.62 -6.27 -3.56
CA PHE A 19 7.49 -7.17 -3.76
C PHE A 19 7.02 -7.10 -5.19
N GLN A 20 6.70 -8.26 -5.75
CA GLN A 20 6.21 -8.37 -7.12
C GLN A 20 4.99 -9.27 -7.16
N ILE A 21 3.95 -8.78 -7.83
CA ILE A 21 2.79 -9.57 -8.24
C ILE A 21 2.99 -9.89 -9.72
N HIS A 22 3.10 -11.18 -10.03
CA HIS A 22 3.24 -11.71 -11.37
C HIS A 22 2.30 -12.90 -11.57
N ARG A 23 2.05 -13.24 -12.83
CA ARG A 23 1.30 -14.46 -13.16
C ARG A 23 2.08 -15.70 -12.75
N LEU A 24 1.38 -16.67 -12.17
CA LEU A 24 1.97 -17.97 -11.88
C LEU A 24 2.01 -18.84 -13.13
N GLN A 25 3.13 -19.53 -13.32
CA GLN A 25 3.36 -20.55 -14.32
C GLN A 25 3.38 -21.93 -13.66
N ALA A 26 3.09 -22.98 -14.42
CA ALA A 26 3.13 -24.36 -13.90
C ALA A 26 4.51 -24.74 -13.34
N ALA A 27 5.58 -24.13 -13.87
CA ALA A 27 6.95 -24.34 -13.40
C ALA A 27 7.23 -23.77 -12.00
N ASP A 28 6.42 -22.82 -11.51
CA ASP A 28 6.61 -22.20 -10.19
C ASP A 28 6.28 -23.15 -9.04
N ASN A 29 5.52 -24.23 -9.32
CA ASN A 29 5.21 -25.33 -8.39
C ASN A 29 4.67 -24.86 -7.03
N VAL A 30 3.81 -23.84 -7.03
CA VAL A 30 3.18 -23.29 -5.82
C VAL A 30 1.96 -24.15 -5.45
N ALA A 31 1.99 -24.75 -4.26
CA ALA A 31 0.88 -25.56 -3.76
C ALA A 31 -0.41 -24.72 -3.64
N GLY A 32 -1.53 -25.25 -4.14
CA GLY A 32 -2.83 -24.56 -4.10
C GLY A 32 -3.04 -23.49 -5.19
N ALA A 33 -2.07 -23.24 -6.06
CA ALA A 33 -2.17 -22.20 -7.09
C ALA A 33 -2.66 -22.70 -8.46
N ALA A 34 -3.25 -23.90 -8.53
CA ALA A 34 -3.64 -24.54 -9.80
C ALA A 34 -4.60 -23.67 -10.63
N ASP A 35 -5.56 -23.00 -9.98
CA ASP A 35 -6.55 -22.15 -10.68
C ASP A 35 -5.93 -20.86 -11.24
N LEU A 36 -4.96 -20.27 -10.54
CA LEU A 36 -4.18 -19.12 -11.02
C LEU A 36 -3.39 -19.49 -12.28
N VAL A 37 -2.71 -20.64 -12.25
CA VAL A 37 -1.96 -21.17 -13.40
C VAL A 37 -2.90 -21.46 -14.58
N ALA A 38 -4.02 -22.15 -14.32
CA ALA A 38 -4.99 -22.52 -15.35
C ALA A 38 -5.62 -21.29 -16.05
N LYS A 39 -5.76 -20.18 -15.32
CA LYS A 39 -6.31 -18.91 -15.84
C LYS A 39 -5.25 -17.94 -16.31
N ASN A 40 -3.97 -18.29 -16.23
CA ASN A 40 -2.84 -17.41 -16.52
C ASN A 40 -3.02 -16.05 -15.80
N ALA A 41 -3.40 -16.12 -14.52
CA ALA A 41 -3.77 -14.99 -13.68
C ALA A 41 -2.74 -14.80 -12.55
N SER A 42 -2.60 -13.55 -12.10
CA SER A 42 -1.87 -13.20 -10.88
C SER A 42 -2.82 -12.96 -9.71
N ILE A 43 -4.08 -12.61 -9.98
CA ILE A 43 -5.12 -12.39 -8.98
C ILE A 43 -6.37 -13.15 -9.40
N LEU A 44 -6.95 -13.89 -8.45
CA LEU A 44 -8.21 -14.60 -8.58
C LEU A 44 -9.10 -14.22 -7.40
N VAL A 45 -10.31 -13.76 -7.67
CA VAL A 45 -11.30 -13.38 -6.64
C VAL A 45 -12.57 -14.18 -6.87
N ASP A 46 -12.89 -15.05 -5.93
CA ASP A 46 -14.17 -15.74 -5.86
C ASP A 46 -15.14 -14.97 -4.98
N GLY A 47 -16.37 -14.79 -5.45
CA GLY A 47 -17.36 -14.02 -4.71
C GLY A 47 -18.79 -14.24 -5.17
N THR A 48 -19.69 -13.43 -4.64
CA THR A 48 -21.09 -13.41 -5.05
C THR A 48 -21.52 -11.96 -5.28
N PHE A 49 -22.11 -11.70 -6.44
CA PHE A 49 -22.64 -10.40 -6.82
C PHE A 49 -24.11 -10.56 -7.19
N ASN A 50 -25.01 -9.81 -6.53
CA ASN A 50 -26.46 -9.91 -6.71
C ASN A 50 -27.01 -11.35 -6.66
N GLY A 51 -26.47 -12.18 -5.75
CA GLY A 51 -26.88 -13.58 -5.58
C GLY A 51 -26.30 -14.55 -6.61
N THR A 52 -25.49 -14.08 -7.55
CA THR A 52 -24.80 -14.93 -8.54
C THR A 52 -23.33 -15.07 -8.17
N ALA A 53 -22.83 -16.30 -8.11
CA ALA A 53 -21.41 -16.54 -7.89
C ALA A 53 -20.61 -16.02 -9.10
N PHE A 54 -19.49 -15.35 -8.82
CA PHE A 54 -18.57 -14.90 -9.85
C PHE A 54 -17.14 -15.31 -9.49
N GLN A 55 -16.30 -15.36 -10.51
CA GLN A 55 -14.87 -15.47 -10.35
C GLN A 55 -14.19 -14.46 -11.26
N PHE A 56 -13.53 -13.48 -10.66
CA PHE A 56 -12.77 -12.46 -11.36
C PHE A 56 -11.31 -12.88 -11.46
N ALA A 57 -10.78 -12.95 -12.68
CA ALA A 57 -9.39 -13.32 -12.94
C ALA A 57 -8.68 -12.20 -13.71
N THR A 58 -7.50 -11.80 -13.24
CA THR A 58 -6.66 -10.81 -13.93
C THR A 58 -5.18 -11.20 -13.92
N SER A 59 -4.49 -10.83 -15.01
CA SER A 59 -3.05 -10.97 -15.23
C SER A 59 -2.35 -9.65 -14.91
N LEU A 60 -2.45 -9.24 -13.66
CA LEU A 60 -1.89 -7.99 -13.18
C LEU A 60 -0.40 -8.12 -12.89
N GLU A 61 0.35 -7.13 -13.36
CA GLU A 61 1.75 -6.93 -13.05
C GLU A 61 1.84 -5.74 -12.10
N ALA A 62 2.40 -5.95 -10.92
CA ALA A 62 2.66 -4.87 -9.98
C ALA A 62 3.99 -5.11 -9.26
N GLU A 63 4.68 -4.03 -9.01
CA GLU A 63 5.95 -4.02 -8.29
C GLU A 63 5.87 -2.92 -7.23
N GLN A 64 6.34 -3.23 -6.03
CA GLN A 64 6.49 -2.28 -4.93
C GLN A 64 7.91 -2.40 -4.40
N GLU A 65 8.56 -1.26 -4.25
CA GLU A 65 9.92 -1.17 -3.76
C GLU A 65 9.94 -0.20 -2.58
N LEU A 66 10.45 -0.67 -1.44
CA LEU A 66 10.74 0.16 -0.28
C LEU A 66 12.24 0.27 -0.17
N GLU A 67 12.78 1.46 -0.39
CA GLU A 67 14.19 1.76 -0.17
C GLU A 67 14.38 2.28 1.26
N GLY A 68 15.39 1.77 1.95
CA GLY A 68 15.60 2.12 3.35
C GLY A 68 16.55 1.14 4.04
N LYS A 69 16.94 1.46 5.27
CA LYS A 69 17.77 0.57 6.07
C LYS A 69 16.88 -0.34 6.91
N PHE A 70 16.68 -1.57 6.47
CA PHE A 70 15.92 -2.58 7.19
C PHE A 70 16.87 -3.48 7.98
N VAL A 71 16.68 -3.56 9.30
CA VAL A 71 17.47 -4.45 10.17
C VAL A 71 16.55 -5.58 10.62
N ILE A 72 16.82 -6.78 10.11
CA ILE A 72 16.13 -8.00 10.54
C ILE A 72 17.01 -8.68 11.60
N ASP A 73 16.48 -8.77 12.81
CA ASP A 73 17.12 -9.42 13.95
C ASP A 73 16.13 -10.32 14.69
N SER A 74 16.49 -10.82 15.87
CA SER A 74 15.60 -11.67 16.67
C SER A 74 14.33 -10.95 17.17
N THR A 75 14.26 -9.63 17.05
CA THR A 75 13.19 -8.77 17.59
C THR A 75 12.32 -8.10 16.51
N SER A 76 12.83 -7.84 15.30
CA SER A 76 12.06 -7.35 14.14
C SER A 76 12.00 -8.41 13.04
N GLN A 77 10.84 -9.07 12.90
CA GLN A 77 10.66 -10.23 12.01
C GLN A 77 9.49 -10.11 11.03
N ASN A 78 8.66 -9.06 11.11
CA ASN A 78 7.45 -8.96 10.30
C ASN A 78 7.53 -7.75 9.35
N ILE A 79 7.34 -8.01 8.05
CA ILE A 79 7.00 -6.99 7.06
C ILE A 79 5.53 -7.22 6.73
N THR A 80 4.69 -6.21 6.98
CA THR A 80 3.25 -6.29 6.72
C THR A 80 2.92 -5.66 5.38
N LEU A 81 2.23 -6.42 4.54
CA LEU A 81 1.60 -5.92 3.31
C LEU A 81 0.10 -5.85 3.54
N ASN A 82 -0.46 -4.63 3.53
CA ASN A 82 -1.89 -4.43 3.61
C ASN A 82 -2.52 -4.39 2.22
N PHE A 83 -3.64 -5.08 2.05
CA PHE A 83 -4.45 -5.06 0.84
C PHE A 83 -5.87 -4.68 1.25
N ASP A 84 -6.40 -3.58 0.72
CA ASP A 84 -7.79 -3.20 0.92
C ASP A 84 -8.63 -3.53 -0.32
N PRO A 85 -9.40 -4.65 -0.30
CA PRO A 85 -10.28 -5.02 -1.39
C PRO A 85 -11.58 -4.20 -1.44
N SER A 86 -11.86 -3.35 -0.46
CA SER A 86 -13.15 -2.65 -0.32
C SER A 86 -13.48 -1.76 -1.53
N GLN A 87 -12.46 -1.24 -2.21
CA GLN A 87 -12.60 -0.35 -3.37
C GLN A 87 -12.42 -1.03 -4.72
N TRP A 88 -12.11 -2.34 -4.76
CA TRP A 88 -11.78 -3.02 -6.03
C TRP A 88 -12.93 -3.01 -7.03
N PHE A 89 -14.16 -3.22 -6.54
CA PHE A 89 -15.36 -3.33 -7.38
C PHE A 89 -16.25 -2.09 -7.29
N VAL A 90 -15.66 -0.92 -7.05
CA VAL A 90 -16.40 0.35 -6.90
C VAL A 90 -15.75 1.44 -7.75
N SER A 91 -16.55 2.31 -8.35
CA SER A 91 -16.11 3.53 -9.03
C SER A 91 -16.97 4.70 -8.55
N GLY A 92 -16.43 5.49 -7.62
CA GLY A 92 -17.20 6.51 -6.90
C GLY A 92 -18.35 5.89 -6.11
N THR A 93 -19.59 6.18 -6.49
CA THR A 93 -20.78 5.58 -5.86
C THR A 93 -21.33 4.37 -6.64
N THR A 94 -20.71 4.02 -7.76
CA THR A 94 -21.19 2.96 -8.66
C THR A 94 -20.49 1.64 -8.32
N VAL A 95 -21.26 0.58 -8.11
CA VAL A 95 -20.72 -0.77 -7.99
C VAL A 95 -20.45 -1.34 -9.38
N LEU A 96 -19.25 -1.86 -9.59
CA LEU A 96 -18.81 -2.49 -10.83
C LEU A 96 -19.17 -3.97 -10.79
N ASP A 97 -19.92 -4.45 -11.78
CA ASP A 97 -20.19 -5.87 -11.95
C ASP A 97 -18.88 -6.59 -12.33
N PRO A 98 -18.37 -7.54 -11.52
CA PRO A 98 -17.14 -8.26 -11.80
C PRO A 98 -17.23 -9.22 -12.99
N SER A 99 -18.44 -9.57 -13.43
CA SER A 99 -18.66 -10.46 -14.59
C SER A 99 -18.77 -9.69 -15.91
N ASP A 100 -18.94 -8.36 -15.85
CA ASP A 100 -18.98 -7.50 -17.04
C ASP A 100 -17.56 -7.13 -17.48
N ALA A 101 -17.18 -7.57 -18.67
CA ALA A 101 -15.88 -7.31 -19.26
C ALA A 101 -15.59 -5.81 -19.44
N ALA A 102 -16.62 -4.96 -19.56
CA ALA A 102 -16.45 -3.50 -19.65
C ALA A 102 -15.86 -2.90 -18.36
N ASN A 103 -16.11 -3.54 -17.21
CA ASN A 103 -15.62 -3.08 -15.91
C ASN A 103 -14.19 -3.55 -15.59
N LYS A 104 -13.66 -4.53 -16.35
CA LYS A 104 -12.39 -5.20 -16.03
C LYS A 104 -11.22 -4.22 -15.85
N LEU A 105 -11.06 -3.26 -16.75
CA LEU A 105 -9.97 -2.29 -16.69
C LEU A 105 -10.09 -1.35 -15.49
N ALA A 106 -11.30 -0.95 -15.11
CA ALA A 106 -11.54 -0.13 -13.93
C ALA A 106 -11.22 -0.91 -12.65
N ILE A 107 -11.66 -2.17 -12.57
CA ILE A 107 -11.36 -3.06 -11.44
C ILE A 107 -9.83 -3.28 -11.32
N GLU A 108 -9.13 -3.52 -12.43
CA GLU A 108 -7.66 -3.66 -12.44
C GLU A 108 -6.94 -2.39 -11.97
N ALA A 109 -7.43 -1.22 -12.35
CA ALA A 109 -6.89 0.05 -11.89
C ALA A 109 -7.10 0.26 -10.38
N ASN A 110 -8.29 -0.09 -9.87
CA ASN A 110 -8.58 -0.03 -8.44
C ASN A 110 -7.69 -0.99 -7.63
N ILE A 111 -7.52 -2.22 -8.12
CA ILE A 111 -6.60 -3.20 -7.51
C ILE A 111 -5.20 -2.60 -7.44
N LYS A 112 -4.66 -2.07 -8.55
CA LYS A 112 -3.34 -1.42 -8.56
C LYS A 112 -3.24 -0.28 -7.55
N SER A 113 -4.28 0.55 -7.45
CA SER A 113 -4.29 1.66 -6.50
C SER A 113 -4.31 1.20 -5.04
N SER A 114 -4.80 0.00 -4.74
CA SER A 114 -4.81 -0.56 -3.38
C SER A 114 -3.46 -1.14 -2.95
N LEU A 115 -2.51 -1.31 -3.88
CA LEU A 115 -1.20 -1.92 -3.64
C LEU A 115 -0.15 -0.92 -3.14
N ALA A 116 -0.53 0.01 -2.26
CA ALA A 116 0.42 0.93 -1.64
C ALA A 116 1.19 0.21 -0.52
N ALA A 117 2.52 0.17 -0.61
CA ALA A 117 3.38 -0.31 0.48
C ALA A 117 3.99 0.88 1.24
N PHE A 118 3.89 0.87 2.56
CA PHE A 118 4.45 1.90 3.45
C PHE A 118 5.15 1.23 4.66
N GLN A 119 6.08 1.94 5.28
CA GLN A 119 6.75 1.50 6.52
C GLN A 119 5.80 1.72 7.71
N ASP A 120 5.48 0.63 8.42
CA ASP A 120 4.52 0.56 9.54
C ASP A 120 5.21 -0.09 10.74
N ASP A 121 6.14 0.65 11.37
CA ASP A 121 6.94 0.14 12.49
C ASP A 121 6.10 -0.09 13.78
N ASP A 122 4.88 0.43 13.85
CA ASP A 122 3.98 0.30 15.01
C ASP A 122 2.80 -0.68 14.78
N GLU A 123 2.78 -1.36 13.63
CA GLU A 123 1.74 -2.32 13.21
C GLU A 123 0.31 -1.70 13.21
N SER A 124 0.19 -0.37 13.11
CA SER A 124 -1.09 0.33 13.17
C SER A 124 -1.84 0.33 11.84
N GLY A 125 -1.17 -0.01 10.74
CA GLY A 125 -1.72 0.04 9.39
C GLY A 125 -1.80 1.46 8.82
N HIS A 126 -1.01 2.40 9.34
CA HIS A 126 -0.87 3.75 8.84
C HIS A 126 0.60 4.05 8.49
N GLU A 127 0.83 4.97 7.55
CA GLU A 127 2.18 5.45 7.29
C GLU A 127 2.73 6.16 8.53
N ASN A 128 3.95 5.79 8.95
CA ASN A 128 4.69 6.55 9.94
C ASN A 128 5.10 7.88 9.32
N HIS A 129 4.21 8.88 9.42
CA HIS A 129 4.51 10.26 9.10
C HIS A 129 5.58 10.74 10.11
N HIS A 130 6.85 10.63 9.72
CA HIS A 130 7.90 11.44 10.32
C HIS A 130 7.55 12.88 9.98
N GLY A 131 6.97 13.59 10.94
CA GLY A 131 6.76 15.02 10.82
C GLY A 131 8.09 15.66 10.48
N ASP A 132 8.19 16.17 9.26
CA ASP A 132 9.17 17.20 8.95
C ASP A 132 8.89 18.33 9.96
N ASP A 133 9.79 18.42 10.93
CA ASP A 133 9.85 19.50 11.90
C ASP A 133 10.15 20.76 11.08
N ASP A 134 9.07 21.40 10.65
CA ASP A 134 9.05 22.79 10.20
C ASP A 134 9.59 23.61 11.36
N GLY A 135 10.93 23.72 11.43
CA GLY A 135 11.63 24.71 12.23
C GLY A 135 11.17 26.07 11.77
N ALA A 136 10.06 26.54 12.35
CA ALA A 136 9.69 27.92 12.39
C ALA A 136 10.82 28.62 13.15
N ASP A 137 11.79 29.15 12.41
CA ASP A 137 12.66 30.21 12.90
C ASP A 137 11.75 31.40 13.22
N ASP A 138 11.27 31.41 14.46
CA ASP A 138 10.74 32.57 15.15
C ASP A 138 11.88 33.59 15.26
N ASP A 139 12.14 34.33 14.18
CA ASP A 139 12.96 35.53 14.24
C ASP A 139 12.19 36.60 15.03
N ALA A 140 12.46 36.57 16.34
CA ALA A 140 12.05 37.51 17.35
C ALA A 140 12.39 38.94 16.93
N GLY A 141 11.38 39.69 16.50
CA GLY A 141 11.42 41.14 16.39
C GLY A 141 11.32 41.76 17.77
N ASP A 142 12.42 41.81 18.51
CA ASP A 142 12.59 42.68 19.68
C ASP A 142 14.02 43.26 19.69
N ASP A 143 14.17 44.50 19.23
CA ASP A 143 15.16 45.40 19.84
C ASP A 143 14.69 46.86 19.83
N HIS A 144 15.02 47.51 20.94
CA HIS A 144 14.52 48.74 21.50
C HIS A 144 15.15 50.01 20.92
N GLY A 145 14.35 51.09 20.90
CA GLY A 145 14.78 52.36 21.52
C GLY A 145 15.02 53.57 20.60
N GLY A 146 14.33 54.69 20.91
CA GLY A 146 14.91 56.03 20.67
C GLY A 146 13.98 57.19 20.28
N GLY A 147 13.20 57.72 21.24
CA GLY A 147 13.20 59.16 21.58
C GLY A 147 12.54 60.23 20.68
N GLY A 148 11.58 60.93 21.28
CA GLY A 148 11.26 62.36 21.05
C GLY A 148 10.08 62.61 20.11
N GLY A 149 9.07 63.44 20.39
CA GLY A 149 8.82 64.40 21.47
C GLY A 149 7.84 65.47 20.94
N GLY A 150 6.80 65.81 21.74
CA GLY A 150 5.88 66.95 21.54
C GLY A 150 4.78 66.72 20.50
N GLY A 151 3.54 67.17 20.65
CA GLY A 151 2.87 67.98 21.65
C GLY A 151 1.50 68.39 21.08
N HIS A 152 0.45 68.18 21.88
CA HIS A 152 -0.84 68.88 22.01
C HIS A 152 -1.49 69.66 20.85
N HIS A 153 -2.80 69.38 20.71
CA HIS A 153 -3.94 70.29 20.45
C HIS A 153 -3.84 71.37 19.37
#